data_AF-A0A3E0MQT6-F1
#
_entry.id   AF-A0A3E0MQT6-F1
#
_cell.length_a   1.000
_cell.length_b   1.000
_cell.length_c   1.000
_cell.angle_alpha   90.00
_cell.angle_beta   90.00
_cell.angle_gamma   90.00
#
_symmetry.space_group_name_H-M   'P 1'
#
loop_
_entity.id
_entity.type
_entity.pdbx_description
1 polymer ?
#
loop_
_entity_poly.entity_id
_entity_poly.type
_entity_poly.pdbx_seq_one_letter_code
_entity_poly.pdbx_strand_id
1 'polypeptide(L)' 'MSTATQYVPYKVKDMSLAEWGRQEIKLAEAEMPGLMALREEFGASKPLAGARIAGCLHMTIQTAV' A
#
# COMPACT_ATOMS: atom_id res chain seq x y z
N MET A 1 -27.32 -21.45 -13.15
CA MET A 1 -27.58 -20.17 -12.44
C MET A 1 -26.30 -19.37 -12.44
N SER A 2 -26.28 -18.20 -13.07
CA SER A 2 -25.10 -17.34 -13.17
C SER A 2 -24.92 -16.61 -11.84
N THR A 3 -23.96 -17.03 -11.02
CA THR A 3 -23.54 -16.27 -9.84
C THR A 3 -22.68 -15.11 -10.31
N ALA A 4 -23.26 -13.91 -10.36
CA ALA A 4 -22.51 -12.68 -10.56
C ALA A 4 -21.61 -12.46 -9.33
N THR A 5 -20.31 -12.65 -9.49
CA THR A 5 -19.33 -12.36 -8.43
C THR A 5 -19.28 -10.84 -8.24
N GLN A 6 -19.81 -10.37 -7.12
CA GLN A 6 -19.74 -8.96 -6.74
C GLN A 6 -18.28 -8.59 -6.50
N TYR A 7 -17.79 -7.58 -7.21
CA TYR A 7 -16.44 -7.04 -6.99
C TYR A 7 -16.38 -6.42 -5.59
N VAL A 8 -15.47 -6.92 -4.76
CA VAL A 8 -15.18 -6.34 -3.44
C VAL A 8 -13.82 -5.66 -3.52
N PRO A 9 -13.72 -4.34 -3.35
CA PRO A 9 -12.48 -3.58 -3.55
C PRO A 9 -11.38 -3.95 -2.54
N TYR A 10 -11.75 -4.39 -1.34
CA TYR A 10 -10.83 -4.90 -0.33
C TYR A 10 -11.53 -5.88 0.61
N LYS A 11 -10.76 -6.78 1.24
CA LYS A 11 -11.23 -7.67 2.30
C LYS A 11 -10.17 -7.78 3.37
N VAL A 12 -10.42 -7.19 4.54
CA VAL A 12 -9.49 -7.17 5.68
C VAL A 12 -10.20 -7.65 6.94
N LYS A 13 -9.43 -7.94 7.99
CA LYS A 13 -9.96 -8.47 9.25
C LYS A 13 -10.81 -7.44 10.02
N ASP A 14 -10.30 -6.21 10.17
CA ASP A 14 -10.93 -5.16 10.95
C ASP A 14 -10.50 -3.78 10.43
N MET A 15 -11.47 -2.95 10.01
CA MET A 15 -11.23 -1.61 9.48
C MET A 15 -11.04 -0.55 10.59
N SER A 16 -11.44 -0.83 11.83
CA SER A 16 -11.28 0.11 12.94
C SER A 16 -9.81 0.38 13.29
N LEU A 17 -8.91 -0.53 12.92
CA LEU A 17 -7.47 -0.42 13.14
C LEU A 17 -6.74 0.50 12.14
N ALA A 18 -7.44 1.09 11.17
CA ALA A 18 -6.82 1.88 10.11
C ALA A 18 -6.06 3.11 10.64
N GLU A 19 -6.57 3.76 11.70
CA GLU A 19 -5.91 4.92 12.32
C GLU A 19 -4.58 4.52 12.96
N TRP A 20 -4.58 3.46 13.76
CA TRP A 20 -3.36 2.92 14.38
C TRP A 20 -2.37 2.44 13.30
N GLY A 21 -2.84 1.72 12.28
CA GLY A 21 -2.00 1.30 11.15
C GLY A 21 -1.33 2.49 10.45
N ARG A 22 -2.02 3.63 10.31
CA ARG A 22 -1.43 4.86 9.75
C ARG A 22 -0.34 5.43 10.65
N GLN A 23 -0.47 5.34 11.97
CA GLN A 23 0.56 5.80 12.90
C GLN A 23 1.83 4.94 12.78
N GLU A 24 1.68 3.61 12.71
CA GLU A 24 2.80 2.68 12.52
C GLU A 24 3.51 2.88 11.17
N ILE A 25 2.76 3.14 10.08
CA ILE A 25 3.34 3.44 8.76
C ILE A 25 4.21 4.69 8.81
N LYS A 26 3.75 5.75 9.49
CA LYS A 26 4.55 6.99 9.63
C LYS A 26 5.87 6.76 10.37
N LEU A 27 5.86 5.88 11.37
CA LEU A 27 7.08 5.50 12.07
C LEU A 27 8.01 4.69 11.14
N ALA A 28 7.46 3.75 10.37
CA ALA A 28 8.24 2.95 9.42
C ALA A 28 8.84 3.77 8.26
N GLU A 29 8.19 4.85 7.82
CA GLU A 29 8.75 5.77 6.81
C GLU A 29 10.09 6.38 7.28
N ALA A 30 10.23 6.70 8.57
CA ALA A 30 11.47 7.21 9.14
C ALA A 30 12.60 6.16 9.15
N GLU A 31 12.25 4.88 9.29
CA GLU A 31 13.19 3.74 9.30
C GLU A 31 13.49 3.18 7.89
N MET A 32 12.85 3.72 6.85
CA MET A 32 13.01 3.27 5.46
C MET A 32 13.49 4.41 4.53
N PRO A 33 14.65 5.04 4.82
CA PRO A 33 15.10 6.24 4.12
C PRO A 33 15.34 6.02 2.63
N GLY A 34 15.72 4.78 2.23
CA GLY A 34 15.90 4.43 0.82
C GLY A 34 14.60 4.53 0.01
N LEU A 35 13.47 4.05 0.56
CA LEU A 35 12.18 4.16 -0.13
C LEU A 35 11.70 5.61 -0.18
N MET A 36 11.94 6.38 0.87
CA MET A 36 11.57 7.81 0.90
C MET A 36 12.38 8.62 -0.10
N ALA A 37 13.68 8.35 -0.23
CA ALA A 37 14.52 8.98 -1.26
C ALA A 37 14.03 8.66 -2.68
N LEU A 38 13.64 7.41 -2.97
CA LEU A 38 13.07 7.05 -4.27
C LEU A 38 11.73 7.77 -4.55
N ARG A 39 10.87 7.93 -3.53
CA ARG A 39 9.64 8.70 -3.66
C ARG A 39 9.91 10.18 -3.98
N GLU A 40 10.91 10.78 -3.33
CA GLU A 40 11.32 12.17 -3.58
C GLU A 40 11.90 12.34 -4.99
N GLU A 41 12.82 11.46 -5.40
CA GLU A 41 13.51 11.53 -6.69
C GLU A 41 12.55 11.31 -7.88
N PHE A 42 11.68 10.31 -7.80
CA PHE A 42 10.84 9.88 -8.92
C PHE A 42 9.37 10.33 -8.83
N GLY A 43 8.98 11.00 -7.75
CA GLY A 43 7.59 11.44 -7.53
C GLY A 43 7.07 12.37 -8.61
N ALA A 44 7.91 13.29 -9.11
CA ALA A 44 7.52 14.25 -10.14
C ALA A 44 7.42 13.61 -11.54
N SER A 45 8.31 12.67 -11.87
CA SER A 45 8.36 12.03 -13.19
C SER A 45 7.30 10.95 -13.38
N LYS A 46 6.71 10.44 -12.28
CA LYS A 46 5.64 9.43 -12.28
C LYS A 46 5.97 8.23 -13.19
N PRO A 47 7.10 7.54 -12.99
CA PRO A 47 7.58 6.51 -13.92
C PRO A 47 6.64 5.30 -14.04
N LEU A 48 5.73 5.10 -13.09
CA LEU A 48 4.75 4.02 -13.08
C LEU A 48 3.37 4.42 -13.62
N ALA A 49 3.23 5.59 -14.25
CA ALA A 49 1.96 6.03 -14.83
C ALA A 49 1.42 5.01 -15.84
N GLY A 50 0.21 4.49 -15.61
CA GLY A 50 -0.44 3.48 -16.45
C GLY A 50 -0.05 2.03 -16.14
N ALA A 51 0.93 1.79 -15.26
CA ALA A 51 1.28 0.44 -14.82
C ALA A 51 0.17 -0.17 -13.95
N ARG A 52 -0.04 -1.49 -14.07
CA ARG A 52 -0.94 -2.28 -13.23
C ARG A 52 -0.11 -3.31 -12.47
N ILE A 53 0.01 -3.14 -11.16
CA ILE A 53 0.92 -3.94 -10.31
C ILE A 53 0.08 -4.86 -9.42
N ALA A 54 0.39 -6.15 -9.45
CA ALA A 54 -0.14 -7.14 -8.51
C ALA A 54 0.96 -7.55 -7.54
N GLY A 55 0.67 -7.54 -6.24
CA GLY A 55 1.61 -7.89 -5.18
C GLY A 55 1.12 -9.09 -4.37
N CYS A 56 2.02 -10.01 -4.05
CA CYS A 56 1.80 -11.14 -3.14
C CYS A 56 2.95 -11.22 -2.13
N LEU A 57 3.08 -10.15 -1.35
CA LEU A 57 4.06 -10.03 -0.26
C LEU A 57 3.34 -10.20 1.08
N HIS A 58 4.11 -10.37 2.15
CA HIS A 58 3.54 -10.29 3.49
C HIS A 58 2.97 -8.89 3.71
N MET A 59 1.67 -8.78 4.03
CA MET A 59 1.02 -7.48 4.26
C MET A 59 1.37 -6.92 5.65
N THR A 60 2.62 -6.50 5.82
CA THR A 60 3.15 -5.86 7.04
C THR A 60 3.15 -4.33 6.93
N ILE A 61 3.54 -3.65 8.01
CA ILE A 61 3.71 -2.18 8.02
C ILE A 61 4.74 -1.72 6.98
N GLN A 62 5.83 -2.46 6.82
CA GLN A 62 6.90 -2.12 5.86
C GLN A 62 6.46 -2.24 4.41
N THR A 63 5.54 -3.16 4.06
CA THR A 63 4.97 -3.24 2.71
C THR A 63 4.01 -2.10 2.39
N ALA A 64 3.49 -1.42 3.41
CA ALA A 64 2.64 -0.24 3.23
C ALA A 64 3.45 1.06 3.00
N VAL A 65 4.76 1.03 3.27
CA VAL A 65 5.74 2.09 2.94
C VAL A 65 6.20 1.92 1.49
#